data_AF-A0A328AP90-F1
#
_entry.id   AF-A0A328AP90-F1
#
_cell.length_a   1.000
_cell.length_b   1.000
_cell.length_c   1.000
_cell.angle_alpha   90.00
_cell.angle_beta   90.00
_cell.angle_gamma   90.00
#
_symmetry.space_group_name_H-M   'P 1'
#
loop_
_entity.id
_entity.type
_entity.pdbx_description
1 polymer ?
#
loop_
_entity_poly.entity_id
_entity_poly.type
_entity_poly.pdbx_seq_one_letter_code
_entity_poly.pdbx_strand_id
1 'polypeptide(L)'
;MAEQTSQEPTMEEILASIRRIISEDEAPEGAAKEAAPPVEEPAPEPEPEAAMPEPEPVLAVAEPEPEPEEDDDALELTDRVETHGDLDVYSPAEPEPAPAAPPPMAAPEPAPAPVAAAPEAPAPSLVSATAAAAAANAFGKLAETVAMPAEGRTLEDVVRELLRPLLQQWLDDHLPAIVQEAVQAEVERIARSRVR
;
A
#
# COMPACT_ATOMS: atom_id res chain seq x y z
N MET A 1 36.75 1.11 24.08
CA MET A 1 35.97 1.37 22.85
C MET A 1 34.51 1.07 23.19
N ALA A 2 33.68 2.10 23.08
CA ALA A 2 32.21 2.18 23.17
C ALA A 2 31.41 1.00 23.76
N GLU A 3 31.12 1.06 25.05
CA GLU A 3 29.85 0.58 25.61
C GLU A 3 28.93 1.81 25.73
N GLN A 4 28.29 2.20 24.61
CA GLN A 4 27.19 3.15 24.68
C GLN A 4 25.96 2.39 25.16
N THR A 5 25.63 2.64 26.41
CA THR A 5 24.46 2.15 27.10
C THR A 5 23.21 2.38 26.24
N SER A 6 22.56 1.32 25.79
CA SER A 6 21.13 1.38 25.46
C SER A 6 20.40 1.46 26.80
N GLN A 7 20.44 2.64 27.42
CA GLN A 7 19.48 2.96 28.47
C GLN A 7 18.16 3.14 27.75
N GLU A 8 17.28 2.15 27.90
CA GLU A 8 15.88 2.33 27.55
C GLU A 8 15.39 3.58 28.30
N PRO A 9 14.91 4.62 27.59
CA PRO A 9 14.52 5.86 28.21
C PRO A 9 13.42 5.57 29.23
N THR A 10 13.57 6.14 30.40
CA THR A 10 12.59 5.99 31.48
C THR A 10 11.29 6.66 31.06
N MET A 11 10.16 6.17 31.58
CA MET A 11 8.82 6.72 31.30
C MET A 11 8.75 8.25 31.46
N GLU A 12 9.46 8.80 32.45
CA GLU A 12 9.48 10.24 32.72
C GLU A 12 10.23 11.03 31.64
N GLU A 13 11.29 10.45 31.05
CA GLU A 13 12.03 11.05 29.93
C GLU A 13 11.20 11.03 28.64
N ILE A 14 10.46 9.95 28.40
CA ILE A 14 9.52 9.85 27.29
C ILE A 14 8.44 10.93 27.43
N LEU A 15 7.84 11.06 28.61
CA LEU A 15 6.80 12.07 28.86
C LEU A 15 7.35 13.50 28.82
N ALA A 16 8.60 13.72 29.26
CA ALA A 16 9.26 15.01 29.16
C ALA A 16 9.61 15.38 27.70
N SER A 17 10.01 14.41 26.89
CA SER A 17 10.29 14.60 25.46
C SER A 17 9.01 14.96 24.69
N ILE A 18 7.91 14.25 24.94
CA ILE A 18 6.60 14.58 24.33
C ILE A 18 6.15 15.98 24.76
N ARG A 19 6.25 16.32 26.07
CA ARG A 19 5.87 17.66 26.56
C ARG A 19 6.71 18.76 25.92
N ARG A 20 8.02 18.52 25.76
CA ARG A 20 8.92 19.47 25.09
C ARG A 20 8.53 19.67 23.63
N ILE A 21 8.29 18.60 22.87
CA ILE A 21 7.91 18.69 21.45
C ILE A 21 6.62 19.48 21.30
N ILE A 22 5.60 19.21 22.12
CA ILE A 22 4.31 19.95 22.04
C ILE A 22 4.47 21.42 22.43
N SER A 23 5.26 21.73 23.46
CA SER A 23 5.51 23.14 23.85
C SER A 23 6.43 23.88 22.88
N GLU A 24 7.27 23.18 22.13
CA GLU A 24 8.18 23.74 21.12
C GLU A 24 7.46 23.91 19.76
N ASP A 25 6.41 23.12 19.49
CA ASP A 25 5.58 23.16 18.28
C ASP A 25 4.33 24.07 18.43
N GLU A 26 3.88 24.38 19.65
CA GLU A 26 2.80 25.35 19.91
C GLU A 26 3.31 26.81 19.87
N ALA A 27 3.88 27.20 18.73
CA ALA A 27 4.01 28.60 18.35
C ALA A 27 2.70 29.03 17.65
N PRO A 28 2.02 30.10 18.12
CA PRO A 28 0.63 30.36 17.74
C PRO A 28 0.53 30.98 16.34
N GLU A 29 0.09 30.21 15.36
CA GLU A 29 -0.68 30.78 14.25
C GLU A 29 -2.12 31.02 14.74
N GLY A 30 -2.48 32.31 14.87
CA GLY A 30 -3.88 32.72 14.76
C GLY A 30 -4.64 32.99 16.06
N ALA A 31 -4.07 33.78 16.98
CA ALA A 31 -4.91 34.57 17.89
C ALA A 31 -5.60 35.71 17.10
N ALA A 32 -6.83 35.48 16.65
CA ALA A 32 -7.75 36.55 16.27
C ALA A 32 -9.20 36.11 16.51
N LYS A 33 -9.65 36.29 17.76
CA LYS A 33 -11.05 36.36 18.12
C LYS A 33 -11.47 37.82 18.03
N GLU A 34 -12.23 38.23 17.02
CA GLU A 34 -12.95 39.50 17.07
C GLU A 34 -14.25 39.49 16.24
N ALA A 35 -15.36 39.73 16.97
CA ALA A 35 -16.58 40.41 16.57
C ALA A 35 -17.35 39.97 15.30
N ALA A 36 -18.48 39.30 15.52
CA ALA A 36 -19.64 39.38 14.65
C ALA A 36 -20.29 40.78 14.71
N PRO A 37 -20.79 41.31 13.57
CA PRO A 37 -21.95 42.19 13.55
C PRO A 37 -23.21 41.44 13.03
N PRO A 38 -24.43 41.80 13.47
CA PRO A 38 -25.67 41.26 12.92
C PRO A 38 -26.18 42.09 11.72
N VAL A 39 -27.22 41.57 11.06
CA VAL A 39 -28.06 42.17 9.98
C VAL A 39 -27.45 41.96 8.58
N GLU A 40 -28.09 41.30 7.62
CA GLU A 40 -29.41 41.56 7.03
C GLU A 40 -29.87 40.33 6.21
N GLU A 41 -31.12 39.86 6.34
CA GLU A 41 -31.74 38.89 5.43
C GLU A 41 -32.04 39.57 4.08
N PRO A 42 -31.61 39.03 2.93
CA PRO A 42 -32.23 39.32 1.65
C PRO A 42 -33.32 38.28 1.34
N ALA A 43 -34.48 38.79 0.91
CA ALA A 43 -35.70 38.08 0.58
C ALA A 43 -35.53 36.91 -0.43
N PRO A 44 -36.43 35.90 -0.41
CA PRO A 44 -36.40 34.81 -1.38
C PRO A 44 -36.73 35.31 -2.80
N GLU A 45 -35.82 35.06 -3.75
CA GLU A 45 -36.10 35.19 -5.18
C GLU A 45 -37.10 34.09 -5.64
N PRO A 46 -37.96 34.38 -6.63
CA PRO A 46 -39.09 33.54 -6.99
C PRO A 46 -38.69 32.21 -7.64
N GLU A 47 -39.31 31.13 -7.17
CA GLU A 47 -39.24 29.79 -7.76
C GLU A 47 -39.73 29.79 -9.23
N PRO A 48 -38.98 29.25 -10.20
CA PRO A 48 -39.55 28.92 -11.50
C PRO A 48 -40.42 27.67 -11.37
N GLU A 49 -41.65 27.82 -11.85
CA GLU A 49 -42.75 26.87 -11.86
C GLU A 49 -42.37 25.47 -12.40
N ALA A 50 -43.02 24.48 -11.78
CA ALA A 50 -43.10 23.09 -12.15
C ALA A 50 -43.17 22.82 -13.67
N ALA A 51 -42.17 22.10 -14.17
CA ALA A 51 -42.32 21.28 -15.36
C ALA A 51 -42.48 19.82 -14.92
N MET A 52 -43.71 19.30 -15.04
CA MET A 52 -44.00 17.87 -14.92
C MET A 52 -43.17 17.09 -15.95
N PRO A 53 -42.51 15.97 -15.59
CA PRO A 53 -41.96 15.07 -16.58
C PRO A 53 -43.10 14.30 -17.29
N GLU A 54 -43.13 14.37 -18.62
CA GLU A 54 -43.90 13.42 -19.43
C GLU A 54 -43.25 12.02 -19.31
N PRO A 55 -44.01 10.94 -19.06
CA PRO A 55 -43.43 9.59 -19.05
C PRO A 55 -43.23 9.10 -20.49
N GLU A 56 -41.98 8.85 -20.88
CA GLU A 56 -41.66 8.08 -22.08
C GLU A 56 -42.17 6.62 -21.95
N PRO A 57 -42.61 5.98 -23.05
CA PRO A 57 -43.16 4.64 -22.99
C PRO A 57 -42.08 3.62 -22.61
N VAL A 58 -42.28 2.97 -21.46
CA VAL A 58 -41.48 1.82 -21.00
C VAL A 58 -41.45 0.72 -22.05
N LEU A 59 -40.32 0.58 -22.73
CA LEU A 59 -39.97 -0.64 -23.44
C LEU A 59 -39.80 -1.74 -22.40
N ALA A 60 -40.67 -2.76 -22.47
CA ALA A 60 -40.59 -3.96 -21.66
C ALA A 60 -39.24 -4.66 -21.91
N VAL A 61 -38.27 -4.43 -21.03
CA VAL A 61 -37.09 -5.28 -20.89
C VAL A 61 -37.54 -6.48 -20.08
N ALA A 62 -37.42 -7.65 -20.71
CA ALA A 62 -37.71 -8.94 -20.10
C ALA A 62 -36.95 -9.09 -18.77
N GLU A 63 -37.69 -9.43 -17.73
CA GLU A 63 -37.18 -9.87 -16.43
C GLU A 63 -36.30 -11.11 -16.65
N PRO A 64 -34.98 -11.08 -16.37
CA PRO A 64 -34.20 -12.31 -16.33
C PRO A 64 -34.58 -13.07 -15.05
N GLU A 65 -35.06 -14.29 -15.24
CA GLU A 65 -35.32 -15.29 -14.19
C GLU A 65 -34.06 -15.48 -13.31
N PRO A 66 -34.18 -15.58 -11.97
CA PRO A 66 -33.01 -15.83 -11.12
C PRO A 66 -32.55 -17.28 -11.27
N GLU A 67 -31.34 -17.49 -11.81
CA GLU A 67 -30.63 -18.76 -11.67
C GLU A 67 -30.14 -18.95 -10.23
N PRO A 68 -30.14 -20.19 -9.70
CA PRO A 68 -29.76 -20.47 -8.32
C PRO A 68 -28.27 -20.20 -8.07
N GLU A 69 -27.98 -19.69 -6.87
CA GLU A 69 -26.65 -19.56 -6.28
C GLU A 69 -25.91 -20.90 -6.30
N GLU A 70 -24.77 -20.95 -6.98
CA GLU A 70 -23.77 -22.01 -6.79
C GLU A 70 -22.41 -21.36 -6.46
N ASP A 71 -22.03 -21.60 -5.20
CA ASP A 71 -20.68 -21.75 -4.65
C ASP A 71 -19.81 -20.51 -4.40
N ASP A 72 -19.96 -19.95 -3.19
CA ASP A 72 -18.97 -20.00 -2.09
C ASP A 72 -17.47 -20.22 -2.43
N ASP A 73 -16.92 -19.51 -3.41
CA ASP A 73 -15.46 -19.30 -3.52
C ASP A 73 -15.09 -17.83 -3.25
N ALA A 74 -15.77 -17.23 -2.26
CA ALA A 74 -15.24 -16.10 -1.54
C ALA A 74 -14.13 -16.60 -0.62
N LEU A 75 -12.87 -16.49 -1.05
CA LEU A 75 -11.70 -16.77 -0.22
C LEU A 75 -11.81 -16.01 1.11
N GLU A 76 -12.18 -16.72 2.18
CA GLU A 76 -12.16 -16.15 3.52
C GLU A 76 -10.71 -15.80 3.84
N LEU A 77 -10.45 -14.58 4.33
CA LEU A 77 -9.09 -14.09 4.60
C LEU A 77 -8.33 -14.93 5.66
N THR A 78 -9.03 -15.87 6.30
CA THR A 78 -8.49 -16.86 7.25
C THR A 78 -8.15 -18.20 6.62
N ASP A 79 -8.53 -18.45 5.37
CA ASP A 79 -8.14 -19.67 4.67
C ASP A 79 -6.64 -19.67 4.38
N ARG A 80 -6.00 -20.72 4.86
CA ARG A 80 -4.57 -20.95 4.66
C ARG A 80 -4.39 -21.36 3.20
N VAL A 81 -3.92 -20.44 2.37
CA VAL A 81 -3.36 -20.79 1.06
C VAL A 81 -2.22 -21.79 1.27
N GLU A 82 -2.37 -22.99 0.69
CA GLU A 82 -1.28 -23.93 0.48
C GLU A 82 -0.26 -23.21 -0.42
N THR A 83 0.70 -22.53 0.19
CA THR A 83 1.83 -21.95 -0.53
C THR A 83 2.57 -23.13 -1.14
N HIS A 84 2.37 -23.39 -2.42
CA HIS A 84 3.28 -24.19 -3.20
C HIS A 84 4.65 -23.52 -3.08
N GLY A 85 5.50 -24.09 -2.21
CA GLY A 85 6.90 -23.70 -2.07
C GLY A 85 7.52 -23.65 -3.46
N ASP A 86 8.25 -22.60 -3.78
CA ASP A 86 9.58 -22.43 -3.23
C ASP A 86 9.90 -20.95 -2.99
N LEU A 87 9.87 -20.55 -1.72
CA LEU A 87 10.51 -19.31 -1.29
C LEU A 87 11.82 -19.76 -0.67
N ASP A 88 12.86 -19.83 -1.50
CA ASP A 88 14.24 -20.14 -1.11
C ASP A 88 14.71 -19.10 -0.08
N VAL A 89 14.36 -19.34 1.18
CA VAL A 89 15.02 -18.72 2.31
C VAL A 89 16.45 -19.23 2.23
N TYR A 90 17.36 -18.33 1.86
CA TYR A 90 18.78 -18.61 1.69
C TYR A 90 19.32 -19.34 2.93
N SER A 91 19.43 -20.67 2.82
CA SER A 91 20.04 -21.52 3.82
C SER A 91 21.52 -21.60 3.46
N PRO A 92 22.44 -21.02 4.26
CA PRO A 92 23.86 -21.13 3.96
C PRO A 92 24.24 -22.61 3.94
N ALA A 93 24.66 -23.12 2.78
CA ALA A 93 25.06 -24.50 2.62
C ALA A 93 26.21 -24.82 3.59
N GLU A 94 25.98 -25.76 4.51
CA GLU A 94 27.04 -26.41 5.28
C GLU A 94 27.98 -27.17 4.32
N PRO A 95 29.31 -27.12 4.51
CA PRO A 95 30.23 -27.72 3.57
C PRO A 95 30.14 -29.25 3.65
N GLU A 96 29.67 -29.88 2.57
CA GLU A 96 29.73 -31.33 2.39
C GLU A 96 31.19 -31.84 2.44
N PRO A 97 31.43 -33.08 2.94
CA PRO A 97 32.77 -33.65 2.97
C PRO A 97 33.30 -33.85 1.54
N ALA A 98 34.51 -33.36 1.30
CA ALA A 98 35.16 -33.41 -0.01
C ALA A 98 35.18 -34.85 -0.58
N PRO A 99 34.79 -35.06 -1.86
CA PRO A 99 34.89 -36.36 -2.50
C PRO A 99 36.35 -36.78 -2.64
N ALA A 100 36.65 -38.04 -2.30
CA ALA A 100 37.96 -38.63 -2.48
C ALA A 100 38.41 -38.52 -3.94
N ALA A 101 39.67 -38.10 -4.14
CA ALA A 101 40.23 -37.85 -5.46
C ALA A 101 40.14 -39.09 -6.37
N PRO A 102 39.67 -38.94 -7.62
CA PRO A 102 39.71 -40.03 -8.59
C PRO A 102 41.17 -40.35 -9.00
N PRO A 103 41.46 -41.58 -9.48
CA PRO A 103 42.79 -41.92 -10.01
C PRO A 103 43.16 -40.99 -11.17
N PRO A 104 44.47 -40.78 -11.46
CA PRO A 104 44.90 -39.87 -12.51
C PRO A 104 44.47 -40.43 -13.88
N MET A 105 43.31 -40.00 -14.35
CA MET A 105 42.90 -40.16 -15.73
C MET A 105 43.85 -39.36 -16.61
N ALA A 106 44.20 -39.94 -17.76
CA ALA A 106 45.06 -39.33 -18.78
C ALA A 106 44.64 -37.88 -19.05
N ALA A 107 45.63 -37.02 -19.34
CA ALA A 107 45.43 -35.61 -19.66
C ALA A 107 44.25 -35.47 -20.65
N PRO A 108 43.28 -34.58 -20.38
CA PRO A 108 42.17 -34.38 -21.28
C PRO A 108 42.71 -33.93 -22.63
N GLU A 109 42.29 -34.62 -23.70
CA GLU A 109 42.34 -34.06 -25.04
C GLU A 109 41.73 -32.65 -24.98
N PRO A 110 42.30 -31.62 -25.64
CA PRO A 110 41.75 -30.27 -25.56
C PRO A 110 40.27 -30.33 -25.91
N ALA A 111 39.41 -29.96 -24.96
CA ALA A 111 38.00 -29.75 -25.22
C ALA A 111 37.89 -28.86 -26.48
N PRO A 112 36.95 -29.13 -27.40
CA PRO A 112 36.73 -28.19 -28.48
C PRO A 112 36.53 -26.83 -27.84
N ALA A 113 37.32 -25.82 -28.26
CA ALA A 113 37.09 -24.45 -27.86
C ALA A 113 35.59 -24.19 -27.96
N PRO A 114 34.96 -23.47 -27.00
CA PRO A 114 33.57 -23.09 -27.16
C PRO A 114 33.48 -22.51 -28.55
N VAL A 115 32.72 -23.17 -29.44
CA VAL A 115 32.37 -22.55 -30.70
C VAL A 115 31.68 -21.30 -30.22
N ALA A 116 32.35 -20.15 -30.33
CA ALA A 116 31.73 -18.87 -30.09
C ALA A 116 30.40 -18.99 -30.81
N ALA A 117 29.30 -18.96 -30.06
CA ALA A 117 27.97 -19.12 -30.64
C ALA A 117 27.99 -18.22 -31.86
N ALA A 118 27.93 -18.83 -33.05
CA ALA A 118 27.93 -18.07 -34.29
C ALA A 118 26.86 -17.01 -34.07
N PRO A 119 27.15 -15.72 -34.32
CA PRO A 119 26.21 -14.65 -33.97
C PRO A 119 24.85 -15.08 -34.48
N GLU A 120 23.94 -15.38 -33.54
CA GLU A 120 22.60 -15.83 -33.88
C GLU A 120 22.08 -14.74 -34.80
N ALA A 121 21.83 -15.11 -36.06
CA ALA A 121 21.43 -14.13 -37.06
C ALA A 121 20.26 -13.36 -36.45
N PRO A 122 20.31 -12.00 -36.42
CA PRO A 122 19.33 -11.23 -35.69
C PRO A 122 17.96 -11.66 -36.16
N ALA A 123 17.19 -12.25 -35.24
CA ALA A 123 15.83 -12.65 -35.53
C ALA A 123 15.11 -11.44 -36.15
N PRO A 124 14.27 -11.64 -37.18
CA PRO A 124 13.60 -10.53 -37.83
C PRO A 124 12.82 -9.73 -36.78
N SER A 125 13.24 -8.48 -36.56
CA SER A 125 12.58 -7.59 -35.60
C SER A 125 11.13 -7.40 -36.05
N LEU A 126 10.19 -7.78 -35.18
CA LEU A 126 8.76 -7.64 -35.43
C LEU A 126 8.30 -6.17 -35.41
N VAL A 127 9.18 -5.26 -34.98
CA VAL A 127 8.91 -3.83 -34.82
C VAL A 127 9.96 -3.03 -35.58
N SER A 128 9.54 -1.92 -36.19
CA SER A 128 10.47 -1.00 -36.84
C SER A 128 11.36 -0.29 -35.81
N ALA A 129 12.59 0.05 -36.19
CA ALA A 129 13.52 0.77 -35.31
C ALA A 129 12.93 2.09 -34.78
N THR A 130 12.15 2.79 -35.60
CA THR A 130 11.45 4.02 -35.20
C THR A 130 10.39 3.76 -34.12
N ALA A 131 9.59 2.70 -34.25
CA ALA A 131 8.57 2.36 -33.26
C ALA A 131 9.21 1.89 -31.94
N ALA A 132 10.30 1.12 -32.01
CA ALA A 132 11.07 0.74 -30.83
C ALA A 132 11.69 1.97 -30.13
N ALA A 133 12.27 2.91 -30.88
CA ALA A 133 12.83 4.15 -30.33
C ALA A 133 11.75 5.06 -29.73
N ALA A 134 10.56 5.15 -30.36
CA ALA A 134 9.43 5.90 -29.82
C ALA A 134 8.92 5.31 -28.50
N ALA A 135 8.82 3.98 -28.41
CA ALA A 135 8.44 3.29 -27.18
C ALA A 135 9.49 3.52 -26.07
N ALA A 136 10.78 3.32 -26.38
CA ALA A 136 11.86 3.57 -25.43
C ALA A 136 11.89 5.01 -24.91
N ASN A 137 11.61 6.00 -25.76
CA ASN A 137 11.54 7.41 -25.37
C ASN A 137 10.28 7.71 -24.53
N ALA A 138 9.13 7.10 -24.83
CA ALA A 138 7.93 7.23 -24.02
C ALA A 138 8.12 6.62 -22.61
N PHE A 139 8.73 5.44 -22.52
CA PHE A 139 9.09 4.82 -21.24
C PHE A 139 10.16 5.62 -20.49
N GLY A 140 11.14 6.19 -21.19
CA GLY A 140 12.14 7.09 -20.59
C GLY A 140 11.51 8.34 -19.98
N LYS A 141 10.58 9.00 -20.71
CA LYS A 141 9.82 10.14 -20.19
C LYS A 141 8.96 9.77 -18.98
N LEU A 142 8.30 8.62 -19.03
CA LEU A 142 7.52 8.13 -17.90
C LEU A 142 8.42 7.85 -16.68
N ALA A 143 9.55 7.17 -16.90
CA ALA A 143 10.52 6.89 -15.86
C ALA A 143 11.08 8.18 -15.24
N GLU A 144 11.37 9.22 -16.02
CA GLU A 144 11.77 10.53 -15.50
C GLU A 144 10.64 11.20 -14.70
N THR A 145 9.38 11.07 -15.12
CA THR A 145 8.24 11.62 -14.36
C THR A 145 7.92 10.83 -13.08
N VAL A 146 8.21 9.53 -13.05
CA VAL A 146 7.96 8.62 -11.91
C VAL A 146 9.15 8.58 -10.96
N ALA A 147 10.37 8.77 -11.47
CA ALA A 147 11.61 8.88 -10.68
C ALA A 147 11.80 10.27 -10.08
N MET A 148 11.00 11.26 -10.50
CA MET A 148 10.79 12.47 -9.74
C MET A 148 9.89 12.15 -8.54
N PRO A 149 10.34 12.52 -7.35
CA PRO A 149 10.21 13.93 -7.00
C PRO A 149 11.54 14.68 -6.81
N ALA A 150 11.41 16.02 -6.78
CA ALA A 150 12.44 16.94 -6.32
C ALA A 150 13.08 16.45 -5.01
N GLU A 151 14.40 16.62 -4.90
CA GLU A 151 15.25 16.26 -3.76
C GLU A 151 14.49 16.37 -2.42
N GLY A 152 14.10 15.22 -1.85
CA GLY A 152 13.46 15.12 -0.54
C GLY A 152 11.97 14.79 -0.51
N ARG A 153 11.26 14.76 -1.64
CA ARG A 153 9.92 14.16 -1.70
C ARG A 153 10.07 12.80 -2.37
N THR A 154 9.46 11.76 -1.81
CA THR A 154 9.40 10.43 -2.41
C THR A 154 7.98 10.16 -2.90
N LEU A 155 7.79 9.13 -3.74
CA LEU A 155 6.44 8.66 -4.07
C LEU A 155 5.66 8.29 -2.80
N GLU A 156 6.36 7.76 -1.77
CA GLU A 156 5.77 7.47 -0.48
C GLU A 156 5.21 8.73 0.20
N ASP A 157 5.92 9.86 0.14
CA ASP A 157 5.45 11.12 0.73
C ASP A 157 4.18 11.64 0.03
N VAL A 158 4.10 11.50 -1.30
CA VAL A 158 2.91 11.85 -2.07
C VAL A 158 1.75 10.92 -1.71
N VAL A 159 1.98 9.62 -1.68
CA VAL A 159 0.95 8.62 -1.32
C VAL A 159 0.47 8.82 0.11
N ARG A 160 1.37 9.15 1.04
CA ARG A 160 1.04 9.44 2.45
C ARG A 160 0.21 10.71 2.60
N GLU A 161 0.54 11.77 1.85
CA GLU A 161 -0.25 13.01 1.81
C GLU A 161 -1.68 12.74 1.32
N LEU A 162 -1.84 11.87 0.33
CA LEU A 162 -3.14 11.52 -0.23
C LEU A 162 -3.94 10.53 0.64
N LEU A 163 -3.27 9.56 1.28
CA LEU A 163 -3.94 8.56 2.14
C LEU A 163 -4.32 9.10 3.50
N ARG A 164 -3.58 10.08 4.05
CA ARG A 164 -3.85 10.64 5.37
C ARG A 164 -5.30 11.12 5.56
N PRO A 165 -5.89 11.97 4.69
CA PRO A 165 -7.27 12.41 4.87
C PRO A 165 -8.29 11.29 4.77
N LEU A 166 -8.06 10.30 3.89
CA LEU A 166 -8.98 9.16 3.72
C LEU A 166 -8.98 8.25 4.94
N LEU A 167 -7.79 7.95 5.48
CA LEU A 167 -7.65 7.15 6.70
C LEU A 167 -8.18 7.89 7.93
N GLN A 168 -7.96 9.21 8.01
CA GLN A 168 -8.50 10.03 9.09
C GLN A 168 -10.03 9.99 9.11
N GLN A 169 -10.67 10.27 7.96
CA GLN A 169 -12.13 10.23 7.85
C GLN A 169 -12.67 8.83 8.20
N TRP A 170 -12.03 7.78 7.68
CA TRP A 170 -12.44 6.41 7.97
C TRP A 170 -12.33 6.10 9.47
N LEU A 171 -11.22 6.49 10.11
CA LEU A 171 -11.06 6.31 11.55
C LEU A 171 -12.09 7.12 12.32
N ASP A 172 -12.36 8.37 11.96
CA ASP A 172 -13.37 9.19 12.65
C ASP A 172 -14.76 8.55 12.59
N ASP A 173 -15.11 7.94 11.45
CA ASP A 173 -16.40 7.28 11.24
C ASP A 173 -16.49 5.91 11.95
N HIS A 174 -15.40 5.13 12.02
CA HIS A 174 -15.43 3.71 12.43
C HIS A 174 -14.76 3.41 13.78
N LEU A 175 -13.81 4.23 14.22
CA LEU A 175 -13.07 4.04 15.47
C LEU A 175 -14.00 3.98 16.71
N PRO A 176 -15.06 4.81 16.83
CA PRO A 176 -15.96 4.72 17.98
C PRO A 176 -16.61 3.35 18.15
N ALA A 177 -16.99 2.68 17.06
CA ALA A 177 -17.60 1.36 17.09
C ALA A 177 -16.57 0.29 17.49
N ILE A 178 -15.40 0.30 16.85
CA ILE A 178 -14.29 -0.64 17.12
C ILE A 178 -13.89 -0.57 18.61
N VAL A 179 -13.78 0.64 19.17
CA VAL A 179 -13.40 0.81 20.58
C VAL A 179 -14.51 0.33 21.52
N GLN A 180 -15.79 0.57 21.22
CA GLN A 180 -16.90 0.07 22.03
C GLN A 180 -16.91 -1.44 22.12
N GLU A 181 -16.73 -2.12 20.99
CA GLU A 181 -16.63 -3.59 20.93
C GLU A 181 -15.44 -4.12 21.74
N ALA A 182 -14.27 -3.50 21.58
CA ALA A 182 -13.06 -3.88 22.33
C ALA A 182 -13.22 -3.66 23.85
N VAL A 183 -13.78 -2.53 24.27
CA VAL A 183 -14.03 -2.23 25.69
C VAL A 183 -15.09 -3.15 26.27
N GLN A 184 -16.16 -3.45 25.54
CA GLN A 184 -17.20 -4.37 26.00
C GLN A 184 -16.63 -5.78 26.20
N ALA A 185 -15.83 -6.27 25.26
CA ALA A 185 -15.12 -7.54 25.40
C ALA A 185 -14.18 -7.55 26.62
N GLU A 186 -13.47 -6.46 26.87
CA GLU A 186 -12.56 -6.33 28.01
C GLU A 186 -13.29 -6.26 29.36
N VAL A 187 -14.40 -5.52 29.45
CA VAL A 187 -15.25 -5.45 30.65
C VAL A 187 -15.88 -6.81 30.94
N GLU A 188 -16.38 -7.51 29.92
CA GLU A 188 -16.94 -8.84 30.08
C GLU A 188 -15.88 -9.84 30.58
N ARG A 189 -14.65 -9.74 30.05
CA ARG A 189 -13.51 -10.54 30.52
C ARG A 189 -13.19 -10.30 31.99
N ILE A 190 -13.12 -9.04 32.42
CA ILE A 190 -12.85 -8.66 33.82
C ILE A 190 -14.01 -9.08 34.74
N ALA A 191 -15.25 -8.91 34.29
CA ALA A 191 -16.43 -9.33 35.04
C ALA A 191 -16.41 -10.85 35.28
N ARG A 192 -16.09 -11.64 34.23
CA ARG A 192 -15.99 -13.10 34.31
C ARG A 192 -14.82 -13.55 35.20
N SER A 193 -13.71 -12.82 35.22
CA SER A 193 -12.57 -13.13 36.11
C SER A 193 -12.82 -12.75 37.57
N ARG A 194 -13.64 -11.73 37.85
CA ARG A 194 -13.97 -11.30 39.22
C ARG A 194 -15.01 -12.18 39.91
N VAL A 195 -15.85 -12.87 39.14
CA VAL A 195 -16.91 -13.77 39.65
C VAL A 195 -16.34 -15.15 40.06
N ARG A 196 -15.10 -15.48 39.67
CA ARG A 196 -14.40 -16.71 40.04
C ARG A 196 -13.49 -16.49 41.24
#